data_AF-A0A4Y2IQ10-F1
#
_entry.id   AF-A0A4Y2IQ10-F1
#
_cell.length_a   1.000
_cell.length_b   1.000
_cell.length_c   1.000
_cell.angle_alpha   90.00
_cell.angle_beta   90.00
_cell.angle_gamma   90.00
#
_symmetry.space_group_name_H-M   'P 1'
#
loop_
_entity.id
_entity.type
_entity.pdbx_description
1 polymer ?
#
loop_
_entity_poly.entity_id
_entity_poly.type
_entity_poly.pdbx_seq_one_letter_code
_entity_poly.pdbx_strand_id
1 'polypeptide(L)'
;MPLPAKSKIARFNPFLQENHLRLGGRLQFAQVTSEGKHPLLLDGSHHFVQLLILHTHVRLHHLGVKIVLSELRSNYWILRGREAIKRVIHGCLPCRLS
;
A
#
# COMPACT_ATOMS: atom_id res chain seq x y z
N MET A 1 -19.48 -5.22 -5.62
CA MET A 1 -19.96 -4.39 -4.49
C MET A 1 -20.29 -3.00 -5.01
N PRO A 2 -21.55 -2.52 -4.91
CA PRO A 2 -21.88 -1.17 -5.34
C PRO A 2 -21.19 -0.15 -4.42
N LEU A 3 -20.47 0.80 -5.01
CA LEU A 3 -19.81 1.90 -4.32
C LEU A 3 -20.44 3.23 -4.74
N PRO A 4 -20.53 4.22 -3.84
CA PRO A 4 -20.99 5.56 -4.22
C PRO A 4 -20.14 6.17 -5.34
N ALA A 5 -20.75 6.95 -6.23
CA ALA A 5 -20.06 7.57 -7.38
C ALA A 5 -18.87 8.46 -6.97
N LYS A 6 -18.91 9.05 -5.76
CA LYS A 6 -17.82 9.89 -5.20
C LYS A 6 -16.79 9.08 -4.39
N SER A 7 -16.85 7.76 -4.41
CA SER A 7 -15.95 6.91 -3.64
C SER A 7 -14.51 7.03 -4.18
N LYS A 8 -13.58 7.37 -3.28
CA LYS A 8 -12.15 7.53 -3.60
C LYS A 8 -11.53 6.22 -4.14
N ILE A 9 -12.15 5.09 -3.83
CA ILE A 9 -11.67 3.75 -4.17
C ILE A 9 -12.37 3.11 -5.38
N ALA A 10 -13.46 3.68 -5.89
CA ALA A 10 -14.24 3.08 -6.98
C ALA A 10 -13.38 2.80 -8.23
N ARG A 11 -12.43 3.69 -8.55
CA ARG A 11 -11.49 3.55 -9.67
C ARG A 11 -10.60 2.30 -9.62
N PHE A 12 -10.46 1.68 -8.45
CA PHE A 12 -9.61 0.50 -8.23
C PHE A 12 -10.40 -0.81 -8.33
N ASN A 13 -11.68 -0.76 -8.76
CA ASN A 13 -12.58 -1.90 -8.86
C ASN A 13 -12.49 -2.86 -7.65
N PRO A 14 -12.59 -2.34 -6.41
CA PRO A 14 -12.26 -3.14 -5.25
C PRO A 14 -13.32 -4.22 -5.01
N PHE A 15 -12.88 -5.36 -4.50
CA PHE A 15 -13.74 -6.46 -4.10
C PHE A 15 -13.35 -6.97 -2.72
N LEU A 16 -14.31 -7.61 -2.05
CA LEU A 16 -14.10 -8.19 -0.74
C LEU A 16 -13.72 -9.67 -0.91
N GLN A 17 -12.63 -10.07 -0.27
CA GLN A 17 -12.22 -11.47 -0.18
C GLN A 17 -11.69 -11.71 1.24
N GLU A 18 -12.22 -12.71 1.93
CA GLU A 18 -11.80 -13.07 3.30
C GLU A 18 -11.81 -11.87 4.25
N ASN A 19 -12.88 -11.06 4.20
CA ASN A 19 -13.05 -9.81 4.95
C ASN A 19 -12.01 -8.71 4.68
N HIS A 20 -11.19 -8.87 3.64
CA HIS A 20 -10.23 -7.87 3.21
C HIS A 20 -10.63 -7.24 1.88
N LEU A 21 -10.44 -5.93 1.80
CA LEU A 21 -10.63 -5.20 0.56
C LEU A 21 -9.40 -5.40 -0.32
N ARG A 22 -9.59 -5.92 -1.53
CA ARG A 22 -8.53 -6.17 -2.50
C ARG A 22 -8.75 -5.37 -3.76
N LEU A 23 -7.66 -5.03 -4.44
CA LEU A 23 -7.69 -4.32 -5.71
C LEU A 23 -8.10 -5.28 -6.84
N GLY A 24 -9.17 -4.95 -7.55
CA GLY A 24 -9.60 -5.66 -8.76
C GLY A 24 -9.12 -4.97 -10.04
N GLY A 25 -9.10 -5.70 -11.16
CA GLY A 25 -8.78 -5.10 -12.47
C GLY A 25 -7.87 -5.97 -13.36
N ARG A 26 -7.15 -5.31 -14.29
CA ARG A 26 -6.53 -5.91 -15.49
C ARG A 26 -5.57 -7.09 -15.26
N LEU A 27 -5.04 -7.30 -14.05
CA LEU A 27 -4.20 -8.45 -13.74
C LEU A 27 -4.98 -9.72 -13.36
N GLN A 28 -6.32 -9.66 -13.35
CA GLN A 28 -7.20 -10.81 -13.12
C GLN A 28 -6.91 -12.01 -14.04
N PHE A 29 -6.27 -11.79 -15.20
CA PHE A 29 -5.92 -12.82 -16.18
C PHE A 29 -4.40 -13.11 -16.29
N ALA A 30 -3.53 -12.45 -15.51
CA ALA A 30 -2.10 -12.69 -15.58
C ALA A 30 -1.73 -14.01 -14.87
N GLN A 31 -0.81 -14.81 -15.41
CA GLN A 31 -0.31 -16.03 -14.74
C GLN A 31 0.71 -15.69 -13.64
N VAL A 32 0.28 -14.92 -12.65
CA VAL A 32 1.04 -14.62 -11.42
C VAL A 32 0.40 -15.38 -10.25
N THR A 33 1.12 -15.68 -9.19
CA THR A 33 0.56 -16.27 -7.96
C THR A 33 -0.61 -15.43 -7.42
N SER A 34 -1.63 -16.08 -6.86
CA SER A 34 -2.87 -15.45 -6.33
C SER A 34 -2.61 -14.32 -5.34
N GLU A 35 -1.54 -14.40 -4.57
CA GLU A 35 -1.15 -13.39 -3.58
C GLU A 35 -0.63 -12.09 -4.22
N GLY A 36 0.09 -12.18 -5.35
CA GLY A 36 0.56 -11.03 -6.12
C GLY A 36 -0.47 -10.45 -7.11
N LYS A 37 -1.57 -11.17 -7.36
CA LYS A 37 -2.63 -10.77 -8.32
C LYS A 37 -3.53 -9.66 -7.80
N HIS A 38 -3.83 -9.67 -6.50
CA HIS A 38 -4.85 -8.82 -5.89
C HIS A 38 -4.35 -8.23 -4.57
N PRO A 39 -3.48 -7.20 -4.62
CA PRO A 39 -2.93 -6.61 -3.41
C PRO A 39 -4.04 -6.06 -2.50
N LEU A 40 -3.78 -6.10 -1.20
CA LEU A 40 -4.68 -5.55 -0.19
C LEU A 40 -4.79 -4.03 -0.35
N LEU A 41 -6.01 -3.51 -0.44
CA LEU A 41 -6.27 -2.08 -0.52
C LEU A 41 -6.24 -1.48 0.88
N LEU A 42 -5.24 -0.65 1.16
CA LEU A 42 -5.00 -0.08 2.48
C LEU A 42 -5.12 1.44 2.46
N ASP A 43 -5.66 2.02 3.53
CA ASP A 43 -5.67 3.47 3.70
C ASP A 43 -4.34 3.98 4.27
N GLY A 44 -3.62 4.82 3.52
CA GLY A 44 -2.34 5.39 3.94
C GLY A 44 -2.43 6.35 5.15
N SER A 45 -3.63 6.77 5.58
CA SER A 45 -3.80 7.48 6.85
C SER A 45 -3.81 6.56 8.07
N HIS A 46 -4.21 5.29 7.90
CA HIS A 46 -4.47 4.40 9.03
C HIS A 46 -3.19 4.05 9.79
N HIS A 47 -3.27 4.02 11.12
CA HIS A 47 -2.10 3.84 11.99
C HIS A 47 -1.33 2.54 11.69
N PHE A 48 -2.04 1.43 11.51
CA PHE A 48 -1.44 0.15 11.08
C PHE A 48 -0.58 0.29 9.82
N VAL A 49 -1.05 1.05 8.83
CA VAL A 49 -0.32 1.23 7.56
C VAL A 49 0.93 2.08 7.78
N GLN A 50 0.87 3.07 8.67
CA GLN A 50 2.05 3.85 9.06
C GLN A 50 3.11 2.97 9.73
N LEU A 51 2.69 2.07 10.63
CA LEU A 51 3.59 1.09 11.27
C LEU A 51 4.18 0.11 10.26
N LEU A 52 3.38 -0.41 9.33
CA LEU A 52 3.83 -1.28 8.24
C LEU A 52 4.90 -0.60 7.38
N ILE A 53 4.68 0.66 7.02
CA ILE A 53 5.65 1.47 6.27
C ILE A 53 6.93 1.67 7.09
N LEU A 54 6.82 2.03 8.38
CA LEU A 54 7.98 2.25 9.24
C LEU A 54 8.82 0.97 9.39
N HIS A 55 8.16 -0.15 9.68
CA HIS A 55 8.79 -1.46 9.75
C HIS A 55 9.52 -1.80 8.45
N THR A 56 8.89 -1.57 7.29
CA THR A 56 9.51 -1.82 5.99
C THR A 56 10.70 -0.92 5.74
N HIS A 57 10.59 0.37 6.07
CA HIS A 57 11.68 1.33 5.95
C HIS A 57 12.89 0.97 6.82
N VAL A 58 12.67 0.55 8.07
CA VAL A 58 13.74 0.10 8.99
C VAL A 58 14.36 -1.22 8.53
N ARG A 59 13.53 -2.21 8.12
CA ARG A 59 14.02 -3.49 7.59
C ARG A 59 14.87 -3.32 6.34
N LEU A 60 14.54 -2.34 5.51
CA LEU A 60 15.30 -1.97 4.30
C LEU A 60 16.43 -0.96 4.60
N HIS A 61 16.96 -0.92 5.83
CA HIS A 61 18.09 -0.07 6.20
C HIS A 61 17.91 1.40 5.83
N HIS A 62 16.74 1.94 6.11
CA HIS A 62 16.41 3.35 5.89
C HIS A 62 16.40 3.81 4.43
N LEU A 63 16.23 2.89 3.48
CA LEU A 63 16.11 3.24 2.07
C LEU A 63 14.92 4.17 1.78
N GLY A 64 15.07 4.95 0.71
CA GLY A 64 14.14 6.01 0.35
C GLY A 64 12.78 5.54 -0.16
N VAL A 65 11.90 6.52 -0.38
CA VAL A 65 10.48 6.32 -0.74
C VAL A 65 10.26 5.34 -1.89
N LYS A 66 11.08 5.41 -2.96
CA LYS A 66 10.92 4.56 -4.16
C LYS A 66 11.08 3.08 -3.83
N ILE A 67 12.08 2.74 -3.01
CA ILE A 67 12.40 1.36 -2.66
C ILE A 67 11.35 0.78 -1.73
N VAL A 68 10.98 1.53 -0.67
CA VAL A 68 9.90 1.14 0.24
C VAL A 68 8.58 0.96 -0.50
N LEU A 69 8.26 1.85 -1.45
CA LEU A 69 7.06 1.72 -2.27
C LEU A 69 7.10 0.48 -3.15
N SER A 70 8.25 0.17 -3.77
CA SER A 70 8.41 -1.03 -4.59
C SER A 70 8.19 -2.30 -3.79
N GLU A 71 8.79 -2.38 -2.60
CA GLU A 71 8.66 -3.53 -1.70
C GLU A 71 7.20 -3.76 -1.26
N LEU A 72 6.51 -2.68 -0.87
CA LEU A 72 5.12 -2.78 -0.41
C LEU A 72 4.14 -3.13 -1.53
N ARG A 73 4.41 -2.71 -2.78
CA ARG A 73 3.50 -2.92 -3.92
C ARG A 73 3.27 -4.37 -4.28
N SER A 74 4.18 -5.28 -3.92
CA SER A 74 4.02 -6.71 -4.16
C SER A 74 2.82 -7.29 -3.42
N ASN A 75 2.46 -6.72 -2.26
CA ASN A 75 1.41 -7.24 -1.38
C ASN A 75 0.28 -6.23 -1.10
N TYR A 76 0.57 -4.93 -1.21
CA TYR A 76 -0.30 -3.86 -0.73
C TYR A 76 -0.47 -2.74 -1.77
N TRP A 77 -1.72 -2.30 -1.94
CA TRP A 77 -2.05 -1.06 -2.63
C TRP A 77 -2.46 0.00 -1.61
N ILE A 78 -1.48 0.78 -1.17
CA ILE A 78 -1.71 1.86 -0.20
C ILE A 78 -2.25 3.11 -0.93
N LEU A 79 -3.43 3.56 -0.55
CA LEU A 79 -4.01 4.81 -1.04
C LEU A 79 -3.09 5.98 -0.71
N ARG A 80 -2.75 6.77 -1.73
CA ARG A 80 -1.73 7.84 -1.62
C ARG A 80 -0.41 7.32 -1.04
N GLY A 81 -0.03 6.07 -1.36
CA GLY A 81 1.10 5.37 -0.76
C GLY A 81 2.41 6.15 -0.76
N ARG A 82 2.75 6.85 -1.85
CA ARG A 82 3.95 7.69 -1.91
C ARG A 82 3.95 8.79 -0.84
N GLU A 83 2.82 9.46 -0.65
CA GLU A 83 2.66 10.52 0.35
C GLU A 83 2.70 9.96 1.78
N ALA A 84 2.06 8.80 2.00
CA ALA A 84 2.10 8.11 3.28
C ALA A 84 3.54 7.70 3.64
N ILE A 85 4.27 7.10 2.70
CA ILE A 85 5.66 6.69 2.88
C ILE A 85 6.56 7.90 3.15
N LYS A 86 6.42 8.96 2.36
CA LYS A 86 7.17 10.21 2.57
C LYS A 86 6.95 10.77 3.97
N ARG A 87 5.70 10.79 4.46
CA ARG A 87 5.37 11.25 5.81
C ARG A 87 6.07 10.42 6.90
N VAL A 88 6.05 9.09 6.78
CA VAL A 88 6.69 8.20 7.76
C VAL A 88 8.21 8.38 7.75
N ILE A 89 8.84 8.45 6.57
CA ILE A 89 10.30 8.63 6.47
C ILE A 89 10.72 9.99 7.06
N HIS A 90 9.99 11.08 6.80
CA HIS A 90 10.27 12.38 7.45
C HIS A 90 10.09 12.35 8.98
N GLY A 91 9.25 11.44 9.48
CA GLY A 91 9.06 11.18 10.91
C GLY A 91 10.18 10.36 11.55
N CYS A 92 11.00 9.67 10.76
CA CYS A 92 12.04 8.77 11.25
C CYS A 92 13.23 9.57 11.80
N LEU A 93 13.56 9.38 13.07
CA LEU A 93 14.64 10.10 13.75
C LEU A 93 16.01 9.86 13.09
N PRO A 94 16.46 8.61 12.82
CA PRO A 94 17.72 8.36 12.12
C PRO A 94 17.83 9.09 10.78
N CYS A 95 16.77 9.10 9.97
CA CYS A 95 16.77 9.76 8.67
C CYS A 95 16.69 11.29 8.75
N ARG A 96 16.13 11.83 9.83
CA ARG A 96 16.08 13.28 10.04
C ARG A 96 17.44 13.85 10.44
N LEU A 97 18.27 13.03 11.09
CA LEU A 97 19.60 13.42 11.56
C LEU A 97 20.71 13.13 10.54
N SER A 98 20.39 12.47 9.43
CA SER A 98 21.31 12.13 8.34
C SER A 98 21.29 13.16 7.21
#